data_AF-A0ABD5N656-F1
#
_entry.id   AF-A0ABD5N656-F1
#
_cell.length_a   1.000
_cell.length_b   1.000
_cell.length_c   1.000
_cell.angle_alpha   90.00
_cell.angle_beta   90.00
_cell.angle_gamma   90.00
#
_symmetry.space_group_name_H-M   'P 1'
#
loop_
_entity.id
_entity.type
_entity.pdbx_description
1 polymer ?
#
loop_
_entity_poly.entity_id
_entity_poly.type
_entity_poly.pdbx_seq_one_letter_code
_entity_poly.pdbx_strand_id
1 'polypeptide(L)'
;MKKGMYFTIMTIAFLAIFLFIFMIPSYQPFSKKMNVVEMRVNSMDDFLKDITRDTERALYISSYRGLLALEQEIVSKGEYLDDTETRFKEAILNGTIHNVSSDIMQLSTFQDWIDKIEQESTKFNINTTILVNDIEVYQKDPWNIMVRANITMMLNDTTNIASWLTDREVETSISIISFEDPIYTIASLGRVINKINITPYEGDYVDGQNVTNFLDHIEKSYYAANPNSPSFLMRLENNMSSSLYGIESLIYIPNLVEQELVINSQSSIVDYHYWNGVSNGDYGINNTPSWVKIDQNHLSKYDLEDVSY
;
A
#
# COMPACT_ATOMS: atom_id res chain seq x y z
N MET A 1 -76.18 -52.39 29.51
CA MET A 1 -74.82 -52.65 28.97
C MET A 1 -74.44 -51.78 27.78
N LYS A 2 -75.22 -51.74 26.67
CA LYS A 2 -74.85 -50.97 25.46
C LYS A 2 -74.56 -49.47 25.70
N LYS A 3 -75.29 -48.79 26.59
CA LYS A 3 -75.09 -47.36 26.89
C LYS A 3 -73.78 -47.04 27.65
N GLY A 4 -73.28 -47.97 28.47
CA GLY A 4 -72.02 -47.78 29.22
C GLY A 4 -70.79 -47.88 28.31
N MET A 5 -70.87 -48.70 27.26
CA MET A 5 -69.81 -48.87 26.26
C MET A 5 -69.60 -47.61 25.42
N TYR A 6 -70.68 -46.87 25.12
CA TYR A 6 -70.59 -45.59 24.42
C TYR A 6 -69.89 -44.51 25.26
N PHE A 7 -70.16 -44.49 26.57
CA PHE A 7 -69.51 -43.54 27.47
C PHE A 7 -68.01 -43.81 27.60
N THR A 8 -67.58 -45.08 27.75
CA THR A 8 -66.15 -45.39 27.84
C THR A 8 -65.41 -45.10 26.54
N ILE A 9 -65.99 -45.37 25.37
CA ILE A 9 -65.38 -45.04 24.08
C ILE A 9 -65.24 -43.51 23.92
N MET A 10 -66.27 -42.74 24.30
CA MET A 10 -66.21 -41.27 24.33
C MET A 10 -65.10 -40.77 25.25
N THR A 11 -64.99 -41.31 26.47
CA THR A 11 -63.96 -40.91 27.43
C THR A 11 -62.54 -41.23 26.92
N ILE A 12 -62.35 -42.40 26.30
CA ILE A 12 -61.05 -42.77 25.70
C ILE A 12 -60.71 -41.85 24.54
N ALA A 13 -61.67 -41.52 23.67
CA ALA A 13 -61.47 -40.59 22.57
C ALA A 13 -61.10 -39.18 23.07
N PHE A 14 -61.79 -38.67 24.09
CA PHE A 14 -61.46 -37.38 24.70
C PHE A 14 -60.09 -37.38 25.38
N LEU A 15 -59.71 -38.45 26.08
CA LEU A 15 -58.38 -38.60 26.66
C LEU A 15 -57.28 -38.64 25.60
N ALA A 16 -57.51 -39.34 24.48
CA ALA A 16 -56.58 -39.38 23.36
C ALA A 16 -56.38 -38.00 22.73
N ILE A 17 -57.47 -37.24 22.51
CA ILE A 17 -57.41 -35.86 22.00
C ILE A 17 -56.67 -34.95 22.99
N PHE A 18 -56.94 -35.08 24.29
CA PHE A 18 -56.25 -34.33 25.33
C PHE A 18 -54.73 -34.61 25.31
N LEU A 19 -54.33 -35.88 25.28
CA LEU A 19 -52.92 -36.27 25.19
C LEU A 19 -52.25 -35.72 23.92
N PHE A 20 -52.97 -35.72 22.80
CA PHE A 20 -52.47 -35.16 21.54
C PHE A 20 -52.25 -33.64 21.63
N ILE A 21 -53.20 -32.90 22.20
CA ILE A 21 -53.11 -31.45 22.39
C ILE A 21 -51.96 -31.10 23.33
N PHE A 22 -51.70 -31.90 24.37
CA PHE A 22 -50.60 -31.68 25.30
C PHE A 22 -49.22 -32.09 24.78
N MET A 23 -49.13 -32.91 23.72
CA MET A 23 -47.85 -33.24 23.08
C MET A 23 -47.37 -32.20 22.06
N ILE A 24 -48.27 -31.41 21.46
CA ILE A 24 -47.95 -30.39 20.44
C ILE A 24 -47.03 -29.24 20.94
N PRO A 25 -47.14 -28.73 22.18
CA PRO A 25 -46.36 -27.57 22.62
C PRO A 25 -44.85 -27.84 22.75
N SER A 26 -44.43 -29.09 22.91
CA SER A 26 -43.07 -29.46 23.32
C SER A 26 -42.03 -29.42 22.19
N TYR A 27 -42.44 -29.50 20.92
CA TYR A 27 -41.52 -29.63 19.77
C TYR A 27 -41.16 -28.30 19.08
N GLN A 28 -41.97 -27.26 19.26
CA GLN A 28 -41.78 -25.96 18.59
C GLN A 28 -40.67 -25.05 19.17
N PRO A 29 -40.37 -25.00 20.48
CA PRO A 29 -39.46 -24.01 21.02
C PRO A 29 -37.97 -24.30 20.72
N PHE A 30 -37.60 -25.56 20.50
CA PHE A 30 -36.20 -25.92 20.25
C PHE A 30 -35.75 -25.55 18.83
N SER A 31 -36.55 -25.88 17.81
CA SER A 31 -36.24 -25.54 16.40
C SER A 31 -36.17 -24.02 16.19
N LYS A 32 -37.09 -23.24 16.79
CA LYS A 32 -37.07 -21.77 16.66
C LYS A 32 -35.84 -21.14 17.31
N LYS A 33 -35.42 -21.61 18.49
CA LYS A 33 -34.19 -21.13 19.14
C LYS A 33 -32.94 -21.48 18.33
N MET A 34 -32.89 -22.69 17.77
CA MET A 34 -31.77 -23.13 16.94
C MET A 34 -31.64 -22.27 15.67
N ASN A 35 -32.75 -21.95 15.01
CA ASN A 35 -32.76 -21.07 13.84
C ASN A 35 -32.27 -19.65 14.16
N VAL A 36 -32.59 -19.11 15.36
CA VAL A 36 -32.12 -17.77 15.77
C VAL A 36 -30.62 -17.76 16.05
N VAL A 37 -30.10 -18.82 16.68
CA VAL A 37 -28.66 -18.98 16.91
C VAL A 37 -27.93 -19.09 15.58
N GLU A 38 -28.40 -19.95 14.67
CA GLU A 38 -27.82 -20.13 13.33
C GLU A 38 -27.81 -18.82 12.54
N MET A 39 -28.91 -18.07 12.54
CA MET A 39 -28.98 -16.77 11.86
C MET A 39 -27.94 -15.78 12.40
N ARG A 40 -27.77 -15.70 13.72
CA ARG A 40 -26.76 -14.82 14.34
C ARG A 40 -25.34 -15.23 13.98
N VAL A 41 -25.05 -16.53 14.04
CA VAL A 41 -23.74 -17.07 13.67
C VAL A 41 -23.42 -16.75 12.22
N ASN A 42 -24.37 -16.97 11.31
CA ASN A 42 -24.18 -16.67 9.88
C ASN A 42 -23.99 -15.17 9.63
N SER A 43 -24.78 -14.30 10.29
CA SER A 43 -24.60 -12.84 10.15
C SER A 43 -23.24 -12.36 10.63
N MET A 44 -22.71 -12.92 11.72
CA MET A 44 -21.37 -12.59 12.20
C MET A 44 -20.26 -13.11 11.28
N ASP A 45 -20.43 -14.32 10.75
CA ASP A 45 -19.49 -14.90 9.79
C ASP A 45 -19.45 -14.08 8.48
N ASP A 46 -20.62 -13.65 7.99
CA ASP A 46 -20.71 -12.77 6.82
C ASP A 46 -20.09 -11.40 7.09
N PHE A 47 -20.34 -10.82 8.28
CA PHE A 47 -19.71 -9.57 8.70
C PHE A 47 -18.18 -9.68 8.76
N LEU A 48 -17.65 -10.78 9.32
CA LEU A 48 -16.21 -11.02 9.36
C LEU A 48 -15.60 -11.11 7.96
N LYS A 49 -16.25 -11.82 7.03
CA LYS A 49 -15.79 -11.92 5.64
C LYS A 49 -15.78 -10.56 4.94
N ASP A 50 -16.81 -9.76 5.18
CA ASP A 50 -16.91 -8.42 4.59
C ASP A 50 -15.83 -7.48 5.13
N ILE A 51 -15.58 -7.46 6.45
CA ILE A 51 -14.47 -6.72 7.05
C ILE A 51 -13.14 -7.18 6.46
N THR A 52 -12.91 -8.49 6.39
CA THR A 52 -11.65 -9.06 5.89
C THR A 52 -11.35 -8.56 4.48
N ARG A 53 -12.34 -8.59 3.59
CA ARG A 53 -12.20 -8.08 2.22
C ARG A 53 -11.99 -6.56 2.15
N ASP A 54 -12.63 -5.82 3.04
CA ASP A 54 -12.50 -4.36 3.07
C ASP A 54 -11.16 -3.90 3.70
N THR A 55 -10.57 -4.73 4.58
CA THR A 55 -9.29 -4.45 5.25
C THR A 55 -8.17 -4.21 4.24
N GLU A 56 -8.08 -5.04 3.19
CA GLU A 56 -7.09 -4.86 2.11
C GLU A 56 -7.24 -3.49 1.43
N ARG A 57 -8.48 -3.06 1.17
CA ARG A 57 -8.77 -1.77 0.54
C ARG A 57 -8.46 -0.60 1.46
N ALA A 58 -8.80 -0.74 2.74
CA ALA A 58 -8.48 0.25 3.76
C ALA A 58 -6.97 0.43 3.89
N LEU A 59 -6.22 -0.67 3.93
CA LEU A 59 -4.76 -0.66 3.96
C LEU A 59 -4.19 0.00 2.70
N TYR A 60 -4.71 -0.31 1.51
CA TYR A 60 -4.29 0.36 0.26
C TYR A 60 -4.50 1.87 0.32
N ILE A 61 -5.70 2.33 0.70
CA ILE A 61 -6.04 3.76 0.71
C ILE A 61 -5.18 4.53 1.72
N SER A 62 -5.06 4.01 2.95
CA SER A 62 -4.28 4.66 4.00
C SER A 62 -2.80 4.67 3.65
N SER A 63 -2.28 3.58 3.09
CA SER A 63 -0.88 3.46 2.66
C SER A 63 -0.54 4.38 1.49
N TYR A 64 -1.40 4.45 0.47
CA TYR A 64 -1.21 5.33 -0.68
C TYR A 64 -1.17 6.80 -0.24
N ARG A 65 -2.11 7.21 0.61
CA ARG A 65 -2.11 8.55 1.20
C ARG A 65 -0.93 8.78 2.13
N GLY A 66 -0.50 7.76 2.86
CA GLY A 66 0.70 7.80 3.71
C GLY A 66 1.93 8.17 2.90
N LEU A 67 2.15 7.52 1.75
CA LEU A 67 3.27 7.87 0.85
C LEU A 67 3.16 9.31 0.32
N LEU A 68 1.97 9.75 -0.10
CA LEU A 68 1.76 11.13 -0.53
C LEU A 68 2.01 12.15 0.58
N ALA A 69 1.67 11.80 1.83
CA ALA A 69 1.94 12.64 2.98
C ALA A 69 3.45 12.77 3.24
N LEU A 70 4.21 11.68 3.07
CA LEU A 70 5.67 11.71 3.16
C LEU A 70 6.30 12.60 2.08
N GLU A 71 5.82 12.51 0.82
CA GLU A 71 6.27 13.42 -0.25
C GLU A 71 5.95 14.88 0.08
N GLN A 72 4.74 15.16 0.54
CA GLN A 72 4.35 16.52 0.92
C GLN A 72 5.24 17.08 2.04
N GLU A 73 5.58 16.25 3.04
CA GLU A 73 6.51 16.64 4.10
C GLU A 73 7.87 17.05 3.51
N ILE A 74 8.44 16.21 2.64
CA ILE A 74 9.72 16.47 1.97
C ILE A 74 9.66 17.77 1.15
N VAL A 75 8.62 17.96 0.35
CA VAL A 75 8.43 19.17 -0.46
C VAL A 75 8.30 20.41 0.45
N SER A 76 7.57 20.29 1.56
CA SER A 76 7.28 21.42 2.44
C SER A 76 8.48 21.85 3.30
N LYS A 77 9.29 20.90 3.75
CA LYS A 77 10.47 21.16 4.59
C LYS A 77 11.75 21.34 3.78
N GLY A 78 11.82 20.75 2.59
CA GLY A 78 13.05 20.70 1.77
C GLY A 78 14.12 19.80 2.38
N GLU A 79 13.74 18.82 3.19
CA GLU A 79 14.64 17.91 3.90
C GLU A 79 14.18 16.46 3.69
N TYR A 80 15.14 15.53 3.68
CA TYR A 80 14.87 14.09 3.64
C TYR A 80 14.26 13.60 4.96
N LEU A 81 13.62 12.44 4.94
CA LEU A 81 13.11 11.79 6.14
C LEU A 81 14.26 11.22 6.99
N ASP A 82 14.04 11.17 8.31
CA ASP A 82 14.95 10.54 9.26
C ASP A 82 14.86 9.01 9.22
N ASP A 83 13.63 8.48 9.15
CA ASP A 83 13.32 7.06 9.08
C ASP A 83 11.97 6.87 8.37
N THR A 84 12.01 6.44 7.11
CA THR A 84 10.84 6.29 6.23
C THR A 84 9.83 5.32 6.81
N GLU A 85 10.29 4.18 7.35
CA GLU A 85 9.40 3.16 7.90
C GLU A 85 8.62 3.71 9.12
N THR A 86 9.31 4.38 10.04
CA THR A 86 8.71 4.97 11.23
C THR A 86 7.73 6.08 10.87
N ARG A 87 8.11 6.99 9.96
CA ARG A 87 7.23 8.09 9.52
C ARG A 87 6.03 7.58 8.74
N PHE A 88 6.21 6.53 7.95
CA PHE A 88 5.12 5.87 7.26
C PHE A 88 4.11 5.25 8.23
N LYS A 89 4.58 4.50 9.25
CA LYS A 89 3.71 3.93 10.31
C LYS A 89 2.97 5.02 11.08
N GLU A 90 3.65 6.13 11.38
CA GLU A 90 3.04 7.28 12.04
C GLU A 90 1.92 7.88 11.17
N ALA A 91 2.18 8.09 9.87
CA ALA A 91 1.21 8.67 8.94
C ALA A 91 -0.04 7.80 8.81
N ILE A 92 0.11 6.50 8.59
CA ILE A 92 -1.02 5.60 8.36
C ILE A 92 -1.87 5.33 9.61
N LEU A 93 -1.27 5.35 10.81
CA LEU A 93 -2.00 5.08 12.05
C LEU A 93 -2.57 6.36 12.67
N ASN A 94 -1.76 7.42 12.74
CA ASN A 94 -2.10 8.64 13.48
C ASN A 94 -2.51 9.80 12.57
N GLY A 95 -2.22 9.70 11.26
CA GLY A 95 -2.42 10.82 10.33
C GLY A 95 -1.42 11.95 10.52
N THR A 96 -0.29 11.67 11.17
CA THR A 96 0.74 12.66 11.50
C THR A 96 2.10 12.26 10.96
N ILE A 97 2.94 13.26 10.70
CA ILE A 97 4.37 13.09 10.43
C ILE A 97 5.11 14.00 11.42
N HIS A 98 6.05 13.45 12.20
CA HIS A 98 6.72 14.18 13.28
C HIS A 98 5.75 14.76 14.33
N ASN A 99 4.65 14.06 14.60
CA ASN A 99 3.51 14.47 15.44
C ASN A 99 2.78 15.73 14.93
N VAL A 100 2.98 16.11 13.66
CA VAL A 100 2.25 17.19 13.00
C VAL A 100 1.19 16.58 12.08
N SER A 101 -0.05 17.04 12.20
CA SER A 101 -1.17 16.55 11.37
C SER A 101 -0.90 16.79 9.89
N SER A 102 -1.11 15.76 9.07
CA SER A 102 -1.09 15.86 7.61
C SER A 102 -2.50 16.01 7.06
N ASP A 103 -2.74 17.06 6.29
CA ASP A 103 -4.04 17.30 5.66
C ASP A 103 -4.43 16.18 4.67
N ILE A 104 -3.45 15.57 4.01
CA ILE A 104 -3.66 14.44 3.07
C ILE A 104 -4.22 13.22 3.80
N MET A 105 -3.84 13.03 5.07
CA MET A 105 -4.27 11.89 5.88
C MET A 105 -5.62 12.06 6.55
N GLN A 106 -6.19 13.26 6.53
CA GLN A 106 -7.43 13.55 7.25
C GLN A 106 -8.57 12.58 6.86
N LEU A 107 -9.14 11.91 7.87
CA LEU A 107 -10.24 10.92 7.76
C LEU A 107 -9.92 9.69 6.88
N SER A 108 -8.64 9.44 6.61
CA SER A 108 -8.17 8.38 5.73
C SER A 108 -6.99 7.59 6.31
N THR A 109 -6.80 7.67 7.63
CA THR A 109 -5.89 6.78 8.34
C THR A 109 -6.49 5.36 8.40
N PHE A 110 -5.65 4.38 8.67
CA PHE A 110 -6.13 3.02 8.92
C PHE A 110 -6.95 2.96 10.21
N GLN A 111 -6.61 3.79 11.21
CA GLN A 111 -7.39 3.94 12.43
C GLN A 111 -8.79 4.51 12.16
N ASP A 112 -8.94 5.49 11.27
CA ASP A 112 -10.25 6.03 10.88
C ASP A 112 -11.16 4.94 10.28
N TRP A 113 -10.58 3.97 9.57
CA TRP A 113 -11.32 2.82 9.05
C TRP A 113 -11.73 1.86 10.17
N ILE A 114 -10.80 1.53 11.10
CA ILE A 114 -11.09 0.70 12.28
C ILE A 114 -12.26 1.30 13.07
N ASP A 115 -12.19 2.58 13.40
CA ASP A 115 -13.21 3.28 14.18
C ASP A 115 -14.58 3.23 13.49
N LYS A 116 -14.62 3.36 12.16
CA LYS A 116 -15.86 3.24 11.37
C LYS A 116 -16.41 1.82 11.41
N ILE A 117 -15.58 0.79 11.25
CA ILE A 117 -16.01 -0.61 11.30
C ILE A 117 -16.54 -0.98 12.68
N GLU A 118 -15.85 -0.57 13.74
CA GLU A 118 -16.30 -0.78 15.12
C GLU A 118 -17.65 -0.09 15.36
N GLN A 119 -17.81 1.15 14.91
CA GLN A 119 -19.07 1.88 15.01
C GLN A 119 -20.20 1.18 14.23
N GLU A 120 -19.96 0.76 12.99
CA GLU A 120 -20.95 0.07 12.16
C GLU A 120 -21.34 -1.30 12.73
N SER A 121 -20.40 -2.02 13.35
CA SER A 121 -20.65 -3.33 13.95
C SER A 121 -21.72 -3.31 15.05
N THR A 122 -21.81 -2.19 15.79
CA THR A 122 -22.82 -2.01 16.84
C THR A 122 -24.26 -2.08 16.31
N LYS A 123 -24.47 -1.69 15.05
CA LYS A 123 -25.80 -1.75 14.40
C LYS A 123 -26.26 -3.19 14.17
N PHE A 124 -25.33 -4.13 14.12
CA PHE A 124 -25.57 -5.56 13.98
C PHE A 124 -25.58 -6.30 15.33
N ASN A 125 -25.49 -5.59 16.46
CA ASN A 125 -25.32 -6.16 17.79
C ASN A 125 -24.03 -7.00 17.93
N ILE A 126 -22.97 -6.58 17.24
CA ILE A 126 -21.64 -7.17 17.30
C ILE A 126 -20.73 -6.15 17.96
N ASN A 127 -20.01 -6.56 19.01
CA ASN A 127 -18.91 -5.80 19.57
C ASN A 127 -17.64 -6.23 18.85
N THR A 128 -17.09 -5.33 18.03
CA THR A 128 -15.87 -5.56 17.28
C THR A 128 -14.72 -4.80 17.91
N THR A 129 -13.55 -5.42 17.95
CA THR A 129 -12.29 -4.77 18.30
C THR A 129 -11.24 -5.21 17.31
N ILE A 130 -10.59 -4.24 16.66
CA ILE A 130 -9.53 -4.51 15.68
C ILE A 130 -8.23 -3.93 16.25
N LEU A 131 -7.21 -4.77 16.38
CA LEU A 131 -5.89 -4.39 16.86
C LEU A 131 -4.89 -4.51 15.72
N VAL A 132 -4.14 -3.44 15.48
CA VAL A 132 -2.98 -3.46 14.58
C VAL A 132 -1.76 -3.85 15.40
N ASN A 133 -1.23 -5.03 15.15
CA ASN A 133 -0.07 -5.56 15.87
C ASN A 133 1.24 -4.99 15.31
N ASP A 134 1.34 -4.92 13.98
CA ASP A 134 2.49 -4.38 13.27
C ASP A 134 2.09 -3.95 11.85
N ILE A 135 2.84 -2.99 11.32
CA ILE A 135 2.80 -2.62 9.91
C ILE A 135 4.23 -2.52 9.40
N GLU A 136 4.51 -3.12 8.26
CA GLU A 136 5.81 -3.13 7.58
C GLU A 136 5.66 -2.50 6.20
N VAL A 137 6.63 -1.68 5.79
CA VAL A 137 6.71 -1.11 4.44
C VAL A 137 8.06 -1.46 3.83
N TYR A 138 8.05 -2.04 2.65
CA TYR A 138 9.27 -2.43 1.95
C TYR A 138 9.06 -2.42 0.44
N GLN A 139 10.14 -2.31 -0.31
CA GLN A 139 10.07 -2.37 -1.77
C GLN A 139 10.13 -3.83 -2.23
N LYS A 140 9.16 -4.27 -3.04
CA LYS A 140 9.08 -5.66 -3.53
C LYS A 140 9.77 -5.82 -4.88
N ASP A 141 9.69 -4.79 -5.70
CA ASP A 141 10.33 -4.68 -7.01
C ASP A 141 10.63 -3.19 -7.30
N PRO A 142 11.39 -2.85 -8.35
CA PRO A 142 11.78 -1.47 -8.63
C PRO A 142 10.61 -0.48 -8.74
N TRP A 143 9.39 -0.96 -9.05
CA TRP A 143 8.24 -0.11 -9.36
C TRP A 143 7.10 -0.20 -8.34
N ASN A 144 7.19 -1.11 -7.38
CA ASN A 144 6.13 -1.36 -6.41
C ASN A 144 6.64 -1.47 -4.98
N ILE A 145 6.00 -0.71 -4.10
CA ILE A 145 6.10 -0.84 -2.65
C ILE A 145 5.06 -1.84 -2.17
N MET A 146 5.42 -2.66 -1.21
CA MET A 146 4.54 -3.55 -0.48
C MET A 146 4.36 -3.03 0.93
N VAL A 147 3.10 -3.03 1.39
CA VAL A 147 2.76 -2.74 2.78
C VAL A 147 2.06 -3.96 3.34
N ARG A 148 2.56 -4.45 4.47
CA ARG A 148 2.02 -5.61 5.18
C ARG A 148 1.54 -5.15 6.56
N ALA A 149 0.34 -5.56 6.94
CA ALA A 149 -0.23 -5.30 8.26
C ALA A 149 -0.59 -6.62 8.94
N ASN A 150 -0.18 -6.79 10.19
CA ASN A 150 -0.62 -7.88 11.06
C ASN A 150 -1.74 -7.36 11.97
N ILE A 151 -2.91 -7.97 11.86
CA ILE A 151 -4.14 -7.48 12.50
C ILE A 151 -4.81 -8.63 13.25
N THR A 152 -5.24 -8.33 14.48
CA THR A 152 -6.11 -9.21 15.27
C THR A 152 -7.52 -8.64 15.30
N MET A 153 -8.50 -9.42 14.86
CA MET A 153 -9.92 -9.06 14.91
C MET A 153 -10.65 -9.90 15.95
N MET A 154 -11.34 -9.23 16.86
CA MET A 154 -12.17 -9.82 17.90
C MET A 154 -13.62 -9.40 17.68
N LEU A 155 -14.51 -10.36 17.43
CA LEU A 155 -15.94 -10.10 17.25
C LEU A 155 -16.71 -10.89 18.31
N ASN A 156 -17.54 -10.20 19.10
CA ASN A 156 -18.39 -10.80 20.12
C ASN A 156 -19.83 -10.39 19.91
N ASP A 157 -20.75 -11.35 19.80
CA ASP A 157 -22.19 -11.07 19.85
C ASP A 157 -22.54 -10.45 21.21
N THR A 158 -23.39 -9.41 21.24
CA THR A 158 -23.77 -8.77 22.52
C THR A 158 -24.55 -9.68 23.47
N THR A 159 -25.11 -10.78 22.97
CA THR A 159 -25.77 -11.81 23.78
C THR A 159 -24.86 -12.99 24.12
N ASN A 160 -23.56 -12.90 23.78
CA ASN A 160 -22.51 -13.89 24.04
C ASN A 160 -22.83 -15.30 23.48
N ILE A 161 -23.55 -15.36 22.36
CA ILE A 161 -23.88 -16.63 21.70
C ILE A 161 -22.71 -17.14 20.85
N ALA A 162 -21.98 -16.21 20.22
CA ALA A 162 -20.90 -16.52 19.32
C ALA A 162 -19.79 -15.47 19.42
N SER A 163 -18.56 -15.92 19.20
CA SER A 163 -17.37 -15.07 19.16
C SER A 163 -16.37 -15.59 18.14
N TRP A 164 -15.63 -14.65 17.54
CA TRP A 164 -14.52 -14.92 16.65
C TRP A 164 -13.29 -14.17 17.16
N LEU A 165 -12.16 -14.85 17.09
CA LEU A 165 -10.84 -14.28 17.25
C LEU A 165 -10.03 -14.76 16.05
N THR A 166 -9.58 -13.84 15.22
CA THR A 166 -8.75 -14.16 14.05
C THR A 166 -7.56 -13.23 13.98
N ASP A 167 -6.39 -13.82 13.76
CA ASP A 167 -5.19 -13.11 13.35
C ASP A 167 -5.06 -13.19 11.84
N ARG A 168 -4.72 -12.08 11.21
CA ARG A 168 -4.60 -11.97 9.75
C ARG A 168 -3.41 -11.11 9.39
N GLU A 169 -2.65 -11.61 8.43
CA GLU A 169 -1.70 -10.80 7.68
C GLU A 169 -2.40 -10.33 6.40
N VAL A 170 -2.37 -9.02 6.19
CA VAL A 170 -2.98 -8.36 5.03
C VAL A 170 -1.89 -7.60 4.31
N GLU A 171 -1.84 -7.75 2.99
CA GLU A 171 -0.82 -7.11 2.15
C GLU A 171 -1.48 -6.27 1.05
N THR A 172 -0.83 -5.16 0.71
CA THR A 172 -1.22 -4.33 -0.42
C THR A 172 0.00 -3.81 -1.16
N SER A 173 -0.13 -3.66 -2.48
CA SER A 173 0.94 -3.15 -3.32
C SER A 173 0.58 -1.79 -3.91
N ILE A 174 1.53 -0.86 -3.87
CA ILE A 174 1.41 0.50 -4.40
C ILE A 174 2.48 0.71 -5.46
N SER A 175 2.06 1.13 -6.65
CA SER A 175 3.00 1.53 -7.69
C SER A 175 3.56 2.93 -7.40
N ILE A 176 4.87 3.09 -7.55
CA ILE A 176 5.55 4.38 -7.43
C ILE A 176 5.49 5.20 -8.72
N ILE A 177 4.85 4.70 -9.78
CA ILE A 177 4.70 5.43 -11.03
C ILE A 177 3.92 6.72 -10.75
N SER A 178 4.38 7.83 -11.32
CA SER A 178 3.86 9.19 -11.12
C SER A 178 4.12 9.83 -9.74
N PHE A 179 4.77 9.12 -8.79
CA PHE A 179 5.33 9.75 -7.60
C PHE A 179 6.50 10.67 -7.99
N GLU A 180 6.75 11.69 -7.20
CA GLU A 180 7.87 12.61 -7.36
C GLU A 180 9.13 11.99 -6.76
N ASP A 181 10.27 12.16 -7.43
CA ASP A 181 11.53 11.67 -6.90
C ASP A 181 12.08 12.64 -5.83
N PRO A 182 12.24 12.17 -4.57
CA PRO A 182 12.73 13.01 -3.48
C PRO A 182 14.09 13.65 -3.74
N ILE A 183 14.97 12.96 -4.50
CA ILE A 183 16.30 13.48 -4.82
C ILE A 183 16.18 14.75 -5.64
N TYR A 184 15.35 14.74 -6.69
CA TYR A 184 15.17 15.92 -7.53
C TYR A 184 14.52 17.05 -6.76
N THR A 185 13.48 16.75 -5.97
CA THR A 185 12.78 17.75 -5.16
C THR A 185 13.73 18.46 -4.21
N ILE A 186 14.56 17.73 -3.45
CA ILE A 186 15.44 18.35 -2.47
C ILE A 186 16.67 18.97 -3.13
N ALA A 187 17.35 18.25 -4.02
CA ALA A 187 18.61 18.70 -4.59
C ALA A 187 18.44 19.91 -5.53
N SER A 188 17.25 20.08 -6.13
CA SER A 188 16.90 21.26 -6.92
C SER A 188 16.24 22.39 -6.13
N LEU A 189 16.11 22.26 -4.80
CA LEU A 189 15.37 23.20 -3.94
C LEU A 189 13.91 23.40 -4.40
N GLY A 190 13.27 22.32 -4.85
CA GLY A 190 11.89 22.29 -5.34
C GLY A 190 11.67 22.92 -6.72
N ARG A 191 12.73 23.26 -7.46
CA ARG A 191 12.62 23.91 -8.78
C ARG A 191 12.41 22.92 -9.92
N VAL A 192 12.91 21.70 -9.76
CA VAL A 192 12.81 20.64 -10.75
C VAL A 192 12.06 19.49 -10.10
N ILE A 193 10.91 19.17 -10.69
CA ILE A 193 10.09 18.04 -10.29
C ILE A 193 10.29 16.96 -11.35
N ASN A 194 10.75 15.79 -10.93
CA ASN A 194 10.80 14.61 -11.79
C ASN A 194 9.81 13.57 -11.28
N LYS A 195 8.94 13.11 -12.17
CA LYS A 195 7.95 12.07 -11.85
C LYS A 195 8.42 10.74 -12.38
N ILE A 196 8.27 9.70 -11.58
CA ILE A 196 8.75 8.37 -11.94
C ILE A 196 7.90 7.81 -13.07
N ASN A 197 8.51 7.67 -14.24
CA ASN A 197 7.93 7.06 -15.42
C ASN A 197 8.92 6.04 -15.99
N ILE A 198 8.46 4.81 -16.23
CA ILE A 198 9.32 3.74 -16.70
C ILE A 198 9.75 4.00 -18.14
N THR A 199 11.04 3.79 -18.42
CA THR A 199 11.61 3.87 -19.76
C THR A 199 10.97 2.86 -20.72
N PRO A 200 10.60 3.26 -21.95
CA PRO A 200 10.19 2.32 -22.99
C PRO A 200 11.38 1.69 -23.75
N TYR A 201 12.62 2.09 -23.41
CA TYR A 201 13.84 1.76 -24.16
C TYR A 201 14.77 0.76 -23.45
N GLU A 202 14.26 0.01 -22.47
CA GLU A 202 15.07 -0.94 -21.70
C GLU A 202 15.71 -2.00 -22.63
N GLY A 203 17.04 -1.97 -22.73
CA GLY A 203 17.85 -2.86 -23.60
C GLY A 203 17.85 -2.49 -25.08
N ASP A 204 17.38 -1.29 -25.43
CA ASP A 204 17.40 -0.73 -26.79
C ASP A 204 17.63 0.78 -26.74
N TYR A 205 18.65 1.20 -25.99
CA TYR A 205 18.99 2.63 -25.83
C TYR A 205 19.80 3.16 -27.02
N VAL A 206 20.63 2.32 -27.62
CA VAL A 206 21.49 2.66 -28.76
C VAL A 206 21.50 1.52 -29.78
N ASP A 207 21.26 1.87 -31.05
CA ASP A 207 21.42 0.97 -32.19
C ASP A 207 22.62 1.41 -33.04
N GLY A 208 23.76 0.74 -32.85
CA GLY A 208 25.02 1.05 -33.51
C GLY A 208 25.59 2.42 -33.11
N GLN A 209 25.32 3.46 -33.90
CA GLN A 209 25.72 4.85 -33.62
C GLN A 209 24.51 5.77 -33.38
N ASN A 210 23.29 5.22 -33.48
CA ASN A 210 22.06 5.97 -33.31
C ASN A 210 21.69 6.03 -31.82
N VAL A 211 21.86 7.21 -31.23
CA VAL A 211 21.59 7.51 -29.81
C VAL A 211 20.21 8.15 -29.58
N THR A 212 19.28 8.05 -30.55
CA THR A 212 17.98 8.74 -30.47
C THR A 212 17.15 8.28 -29.27
N ASN A 213 17.07 6.98 -29.01
CA ASN A 213 16.31 6.43 -27.87
C ASN A 213 16.93 6.86 -26.53
N PHE A 214 18.26 6.83 -26.45
CA PHE A 214 19.00 7.33 -25.28
C PHE A 214 18.77 8.82 -25.02
N LEU A 215 18.80 9.67 -26.05
CA LEU A 215 18.52 11.10 -25.90
C LEU A 215 17.07 11.36 -25.49
N ASP A 216 16.10 10.63 -26.07
CA ASP A 216 14.68 10.72 -25.66
C ASP A 216 14.48 10.26 -24.21
N HIS A 217 15.20 9.22 -23.77
CA HIS A 217 15.21 8.76 -22.38
C HIS A 217 15.67 9.87 -21.41
N ILE A 218 16.74 10.58 -21.75
CA ILE A 218 17.23 11.70 -20.93
C ILE A 218 16.25 12.88 -20.98
N GLU A 219 15.80 13.30 -22.17
CA GLU A 219 14.93 14.47 -22.33
C GLU A 219 13.60 14.32 -21.59
N LYS A 220 13.05 13.10 -21.57
CA LYS A 220 11.81 12.79 -20.85
C LYS A 220 12.03 12.34 -19.41
N SER A 221 13.28 12.32 -18.94
CA SER A 221 13.69 11.94 -17.59
C SER A 221 13.10 10.59 -17.15
N TYR A 222 13.08 9.61 -18.05
CA TYR A 222 12.57 8.27 -17.74
C TYR A 222 13.44 7.55 -16.71
N TYR A 223 12.84 6.57 -16.03
CA TYR A 223 13.50 5.73 -15.05
C TYR A 223 13.77 4.34 -15.60
N ALA A 224 14.92 3.81 -15.24
CA ALA A 224 15.33 2.43 -15.48
C ALA A 224 15.54 1.70 -14.14
N ALA A 225 15.27 0.39 -14.12
CA ALA A 225 15.61 -0.45 -12.98
C ALA A 225 17.11 -0.78 -13.02
N ASN A 226 17.82 -0.56 -11.93
CA ASN A 226 19.24 -0.87 -11.83
C ASN A 226 19.61 -1.25 -10.38
N PRO A 227 20.14 -2.47 -10.14
CA PRO A 227 20.47 -2.94 -8.80
C PRO A 227 21.64 -2.21 -8.14
N ASN A 228 22.37 -1.37 -8.89
CA ASN A 228 23.46 -0.54 -8.37
C ASN A 228 22.99 0.80 -7.80
N SER A 229 21.70 1.09 -7.93
CA SER A 229 21.10 2.39 -7.62
C SER A 229 20.22 2.30 -6.38
N PRO A 230 19.88 3.43 -5.73
CA PRO A 230 19.02 3.41 -4.56
C PRO A 230 17.56 3.13 -4.93
N SER A 231 16.87 2.45 -4.02
CA SER A 231 15.44 2.16 -4.12
C SER A 231 14.61 3.42 -3.83
N PHE A 232 13.32 3.44 -4.18
CA PHE A 232 12.47 4.61 -3.92
C PHE A 232 12.39 4.96 -2.43
N LEU A 233 12.23 3.95 -1.56
CA LEU A 233 12.18 4.18 -0.11
C LEU A 233 13.50 4.71 0.43
N MET A 234 14.63 4.25 -0.12
CA MET A 234 15.95 4.75 0.27
C MET A 234 16.17 6.20 -0.19
N ARG A 235 15.62 6.58 -1.35
CA ARG A 235 15.64 7.97 -1.86
C ARG A 235 14.93 8.95 -0.92
N LEU A 236 13.88 8.53 -0.22
CA LEU A 236 13.19 9.35 0.80
C LEU A 236 14.09 9.70 1.99
N GLU A 237 15.11 8.90 2.29
CA GLU A 237 16.02 9.05 3.44
C GLU A 237 17.41 9.58 3.05
N ASN A 238 17.62 9.98 1.79
CA ASN A 238 18.95 10.28 1.25
C ASN A 238 19.93 9.09 1.27
N ASN A 239 19.44 7.86 1.31
CA ASN A 239 20.29 6.68 1.29
C ASN A 239 20.63 6.31 -0.16
N MET A 240 21.79 6.75 -0.63
CA MET A 240 22.27 6.55 -2.01
C MET A 240 22.99 5.21 -2.23
N SER A 241 22.88 4.26 -1.31
CA SER A 241 23.49 2.94 -1.48
C SER A 241 22.70 2.07 -2.48
N SER A 242 23.38 1.07 -3.05
CA SER A 242 22.77 0.17 -4.02
C SER A 242 21.69 -0.71 -3.39
N SER A 243 20.65 -1.00 -4.16
CA SER A 243 19.55 -1.86 -3.76
C SER A 243 19.14 -2.75 -4.90
N LEU A 244 18.76 -4.00 -4.61
CA LEU A 244 18.22 -4.93 -5.62
C LEU A 244 17.00 -4.35 -6.37
N TYR A 245 16.27 -3.44 -5.73
CA TYR A 245 15.10 -2.76 -6.28
C TYR A 245 15.38 -1.29 -6.62
N GLY A 246 16.66 -1.01 -6.91
CA GLY A 246 17.11 0.31 -7.31
C GLY A 246 16.45 0.78 -8.59
N ILE A 247 16.16 2.08 -8.61
CA ILE A 247 15.74 2.81 -9.80
C ILE A 247 16.73 3.95 -10.01
N GLU A 248 16.82 4.41 -11.24
CA GLU A 248 17.60 5.60 -11.58
C GLU A 248 17.03 6.27 -12.81
N SER A 249 17.35 7.54 -12.95
CA SER A 249 17.09 8.35 -14.14
C SER A 249 18.38 9.05 -14.58
N LEU A 250 18.36 9.62 -15.78
CA LEU A 250 19.42 10.48 -16.26
C LEU A 250 18.96 11.94 -16.24
N ILE A 251 19.80 12.80 -15.67
CA ILE A 251 19.52 14.22 -15.53
C ILE A 251 19.62 14.93 -16.87
N TYR A 252 18.52 15.59 -17.24
CA TYR A 252 18.51 16.52 -18.35
C TYR A 252 19.08 17.89 -17.92
N ILE A 253 20.38 18.09 -18.14
CA ILE A 253 21.11 19.31 -17.75
C ILE A 253 20.48 20.62 -18.25
N PRO A 254 19.92 20.72 -19.49
CA PRO A 254 19.28 21.96 -19.93
C PRO A 254 18.13 22.42 -19.01
N ASN A 255 17.35 21.50 -18.43
CA ASN A 255 16.31 21.86 -17.46
C ASN A 255 16.92 22.48 -16.18
N LEU A 256 18.07 21.99 -15.72
CA LEU A 256 18.77 22.61 -14.58
C LEU A 256 19.25 24.04 -14.90
N VAL A 257 19.74 24.27 -16.12
CA VAL A 257 20.17 25.60 -16.59
C VAL A 257 19.00 26.57 -16.58
N GLU A 258 17.85 26.15 -17.12
CA GLU A 258 16.64 26.98 -17.20
C GLU A 258 16.13 27.41 -15.81
N GLN A 259 16.37 26.58 -14.78
CA GLN A 259 16.05 26.88 -13.38
C GLN A 259 17.17 27.60 -12.60
N GLU A 260 18.20 28.08 -13.31
CA GLU A 260 19.36 28.79 -12.76
C GLU A 260 20.10 27.99 -11.67
N LEU A 261 20.15 26.65 -11.81
CA LEU A 261 20.87 25.77 -10.91
C LEU A 261 22.35 25.65 -11.30
N VAL A 262 23.22 25.44 -10.31
CA VAL A 262 24.65 25.23 -10.55
C VAL A 262 24.85 23.85 -11.16
N ILE A 263 25.52 23.81 -12.31
CA ILE A 263 25.77 22.57 -13.05
C ILE A 263 27.12 21.98 -12.68
N ASN A 264 27.15 20.69 -12.39
CA ASN A 264 28.39 19.94 -12.32
C ASN A 264 28.73 19.33 -13.69
N SER A 265 29.44 20.09 -14.52
CA SER A 265 29.84 19.63 -15.86
C SER A 265 30.83 18.46 -15.87
N GLN A 266 31.33 18.03 -14.71
CA GLN A 266 32.33 16.97 -14.57
C GLN A 266 31.77 15.68 -13.97
N SER A 267 30.46 15.61 -13.68
CA SER A 267 29.84 14.42 -13.09
C SER A 267 29.00 13.68 -14.13
N SER A 268 28.88 12.36 -13.97
CA SER A 268 27.93 11.51 -14.65
C SER A 268 26.51 12.08 -14.48
N ILE A 269 25.70 12.03 -15.55
CA ILE A 269 24.31 12.50 -15.49
C ILE A 269 23.37 11.49 -14.82
N VAL A 270 23.87 10.34 -14.34
CA VAL A 270 23.10 9.39 -13.53
C VAL A 270 22.67 10.08 -12.23
N ASP A 271 21.37 10.10 -11.96
CA ASP A 271 20.76 11.02 -10.99
C ASP A 271 21.41 11.01 -9.59
N TYR A 272 21.42 9.86 -8.93
CA TYR A 272 21.94 9.71 -7.58
C TYR A 272 23.46 9.93 -7.52
N HIS A 273 24.18 9.72 -8.63
CA HIS A 273 25.60 10.02 -8.73
C HIS A 273 25.86 11.52 -8.88
N TYR A 274 25.13 12.17 -9.78
CA TYR A 274 25.23 13.60 -10.04
C TYR A 274 24.95 14.42 -8.78
N TRP A 275 23.84 14.12 -8.10
CA TRP A 275 23.41 14.86 -6.92
C TRP A 275 24.28 14.59 -5.68
N ASN A 276 24.97 13.44 -5.63
CA ASN A 276 25.95 13.13 -4.59
C ASN A 276 27.34 13.76 -4.88
N GLY A 277 27.51 14.44 -6.02
CA GLY A 277 28.75 15.15 -6.36
C GLY A 277 29.94 14.23 -6.62
N VAL A 278 29.70 12.96 -6.92
CA VAL A 278 30.76 11.99 -7.22
C VAL A 278 31.15 12.14 -8.70
N SER A 279 32.43 12.41 -8.95
CA SER A 279 33.02 12.49 -10.31
C SER A 279 33.91 11.27 -10.49
N ASN A 280 33.47 10.27 -11.27
CA ASN A 280 34.16 8.99 -11.41
C ASN A 280 34.52 8.71 -12.88
N GLY A 281 35.48 9.48 -13.42
CA GLY A 281 36.03 9.20 -14.76
C GLY A 281 34.93 9.11 -15.81
N ASP A 282 34.12 10.16 -15.91
CA ASP A 282 32.91 10.13 -16.71
C ASP A 282 33.26 10.30 -18.20
N TYR A 283 32.78 9.36 -19.00
CA TYR A 283 32.98 9.27 -20.44
C TYR A 283 31.98 10.18 -21.12
N GLY A 284 32.43 10.96 -22.11
CA GLY A 284 31.46 11.57 -22.99
C GLY A 284 31.00 10.57 -24.03
N ILE A 285 29.80 10.79 -24.54
CA ILE A 285 29.16 9.86 -25.46
C ILE A 285 29.14 10.47 -26.86
N ASN A 286 29.68 9.75 -27.84
CA ASN A 286 29.65 10.19 -29.23
C ASN A 286 28.22 10.39 -29.71
N ASN A 287 28.03 11.35 -30.64
CA ASN A 287 26.73 11.72 -31.19
C ASN A 287 25.72 12.27 -30.17
N THR A 288 26.16 12.63 -28.96
CA THR A 288 25.34 13.33 -27.94
C THR A 288 25.88 14.73 -27.66
N PRO A 289 25.10 15.63 -27.02
CA PRO A 289 25.60 16.92 -26.56
C PRO A 289 26.78 16.79 -25.59
N SER A 290 27.70 17.75 -25.61
CA SER A 290 28.95 17.70 -24.81
C SER A 290 28.78 17.69 -23.29
N TRP A 291 27.56 17.96 -22.79
CA TRP A 291 27.23 17.88 -21.37
C TRP A 291 26.82 16.47 -20.93
N VAL A 292 26.53 15.57 -21.88
CA VAL A 292 26.21 14.18 -21.59
C VAL A 292 27.50 13.45 -21.22
N LYS A 293 27.57 13.02 -19.98
CA LYS A 293 28.66 12.22 -19.44
C LYS A 293 28.09 11.08 -18.62
N ILE A 294 28.67 9.89 -18.77
CA ILE A 294 28.22 8.68 -18.08
C ILE A 294 29.44 7.99 -17.46
N ASP A 295 29.30 7.52 -16.23
CA ASP A 295 30.35 6.77 -15.56
C ASP A 295 30.49 5.35 -16.12
N GLN A 296 31.66 4.75 -15.89
CA GLN A 296 31.99 3.42 -16.42
C GLN A 296 30.94 2.35 -16.10
N ASN A 297 30.32 2.39 -14.92
CA ASN A 297 29.44 1.31 -14.46
C ASN A 297 28.09 1.32 -15.19
N HIS A 298 27.72 2.44 -15.80
CA HIS A 298 26.44 2.62 -16.49
C HIS A 298 26.56 2.51 -18.02
N LEU A 299 27.78 2.42 -18.57
CA LEU A 299 27.97 2.28 -20.02
C LEU A 299 27.24 1.05 -20.58
N SER A 300 27.39 -0.11 -19.93
CA SER A 300 26.71 -1.35 -20.34
C SER A 300 25.19 -1.27 -20.17
N LYS A 301 24.71 -0.58 -19.11
CA LYS A 301 23.28 -0.45 -18.81
C LYS A 301 22.51 0.32 -19.89
N TYR A 302 23.15 1.30 -20.53
CA TYR A 302 22.55 2.17 -21.53
C TYR A 302 23.05 1.88 -22.96
N ASP A 303 23.65 0.71 -23.21
CA ASP A 303 24.16 0.30 -24.53
C ASP A 303 25.22 1.27 -25.11
N LEU A 304 26.04 1.89 -24.24
CA LEU A 304 26.97 2.97 -24.61
C LEU A 304 28.42 2.53 -24.85
N GLU A 305 28.74 1.25 -24.62
CA GLU A 305 30.12 0.75 -24.67
C GLU A 305 30.80 1.06 -26.02
N ASP A 306 30.08 0.89 -27.13
CA ASP A 306 30.59 1.10 -28.50
C ASP A 306 30.58 2.57 -28.96
N VAL A 307 30.01 3.49 -28.18
CA VAL A 307 29.89 4.92 -28.50
C VAL A 307 30.57 5.85 -27.49
N SER A 308 31.13 5.31 -26.41
CA SER A 308 31.85 6.06 -25.36
C SER A 308 33.30 6.41 -25.72
N TYR A 309 33.85 7.52 -25.17
CA TYR A 309 35.24 7.96 -25.33
C TYR A 309 35.92 8.35 -24.02
#